data_AF-A0A1V2KZS2-F1
#
_entry.id   AF-A0A1V2KZS2-F1
#
_cell.length_a   1.000
_cell.length_b   1.000
_cell.length_c   1.000
_cell.angle_alpha   90.00
_cell.angle_beta   90.00
_cell.angle_gamma   90.00
#
_symmetry.space_group_name_H-M   'P 1'
#
loop_
_entity.id
_entity.type
_entity.pdbx_description
1 polymer ?
#
loop_
_entity_poly.entity_id
_entity_poly.type
_entity_poly.pdbx_seq_one_letter_code
_entity_poly.pdbx_strand_id
1 'polypeptide(L)'
;MTIIKICGLKDVESATVALDSGADLVGMIMVPGRARTIDPKVAKQITSLCSKRQKISSIELLKSIDSERWVESVYGLIKNNGPYAVGVFRNQSVEEINDAVTNIGLEFVNYMEVNQEMNTSIRLKSPL
;
A
#
# COMPACT_ATOMS: atom_id res chain seq x y z
N MET A 1 4.21 1.54 -20.36
CA MET A 1 3.49 2.06 -19.18
C MET A 1 3.83 1.17 -18.01
N THR A 2 4.51 1.68 -16.99
CA THR A 2 5.00 0.83 -15.87
C THR A 2 4.82 1.56 -14.55
N ILE A 3 4.15 0.89 -13.61
CA ILE A 3 4.08 1.28 -12.21
C ILE A 3 5.19 0.53 -11.48
N ILE A 4 6.06 1.27 -10.81
CA ILE A 4 7.23 0.75 -10.12
C ILE A 4 6.90 0.62 -8.64
N LYS A 5 6.92 -0.61 -8.14
CA LYS A 5 6.78 -0.91 -6.71
C LYS A 5 8.10 -1.41 -6.13
N ILE A 6 8.64 -0.71 -5.14
CA ILE A 6 9.79 -1.16 -4.36
C ILE A 6 9.29 -1.78 -3.06
N CYS A 7 9.58 -3.06 -2.80
CA CYS A 7 8.90 -3.84 -1.76
C CYS A 7 9.86 -4.48 -0.76
N GLY A 8 9.39 -4.65 0.48
CA GLY A 8 10.16 -5.26 1.57
C GLY A 8 11.10 -4.27 2.25
N LEU A 9 10.76 -2.98 2.21
CA LEU A 9 11.48 -1.93 2.91
C LEU A 9 11.31 -2.10 4.42
N LYS A 10 12.38 -1.83 5.18
CA LYS A 10 12.43 -2.03 6.64
C LYS A 10 12.85 -0.79 7.42
N ASP A 11 13.30 0.25 6.74
CA ASP A 11 13.83 1.47 7.33
C ASP A 11 13.46 2.69 6.46
N VAL A 12 13.52 3.85 7.09
CA VAL A 12 13.10 5.13 6.51
C VAL A 12 14.07 5.59 5.41
N GLU A 13 15.36 5.28 5.54
CA GLU A 13 16.40 5.69 4.59
C GLU A 13 16.19 4.99 3.24
N SER A 14 16.08 3.67 3.24
CA SER A 14 15.81 2.88 2.03
C SER A 14 14.49 3.29 1.38
N ALA A 15 13.46 3.60 2.18
CA ALA A 15 12.20 4.10 1.67
C ALA A 15 12.36 5.47 1.01
N THR A 16 13.11 6.39 1.63
CA THR A 16 13.41 7.71 1.08
C THR A 16 14.11 7.60 -0.27
N VAL A 17 15.15 6.75 -0.35
CA VAL A 17 15.88 6.50 -1.62
C VAL A 17 14.95 5.94 -2.70
N ALA A 18 14.06 5.01 -2.35
CA ALA A 18 13.09 4.46 -3.30
C ALA A 18 12.14 5.54 -3.84
N LEU A 19 11.63 6.41 -2.95
CA LEU A 19 10.73 7.50 -3.32
C LEU A 19 11.45 8.56 -4.18
N ASP A 20 12.69 8.93 -3.81
CA ASP A 20 13.51 9.88 -4.56
C ASP A 20 13.88 9.34 -5.95
N SER A 21 13.99 8.01 -6.09
CA SER A 21 14.23 7.32 -7.36
C SER A 21 12.97 7.18 -8.24
N GLY A 22 11.82 7.70 -7.80
CA GLY A 22 10.57 7.69 -8.57
C GLY A 22 9.76 6.40 -8.44
N ALA A 23 9.86 5.69 -7.32
CA ALA A 23 8.93 4.60 -7.01
C ALA A 23 7.49 5.14 -6.92
N ASP A 24 6.56 4.52 -7.63
CA ASP A 24 5.13 4.87 -7.59
C ASP A 24 4.46 4.28 -6.33
N LEU A 25 4.96 3.14 -5.88
CA LEU A 25 4.47 2.42 -4.70
C LEU A 25 5.65 1.93 -3.85
N VAL A 26 5.51 2.02 -2.52
CA VAL A 26 6.48 1.46 -1.58
C VAL A 26 5.82 0.44 -0.67
N GLY A 27 6.41 -0.75 -0.59
CA GLY A 27 5.83 -1.91 0.07
C GLY A 27 6.56 -2.32 1.34
N MET A 28 5.80 -2.55 2.41
CA MET A 28 6.30 -3.00 3.70
C MET A 28 5.69 -4.36 4.06
N ILE A 29 6.49 -5.30 4.56
CA ILE A 29 6.00 -6.63 4.93
C ILE A 29 5.48 -6.59 6.36
N MET A 30 4.17 -6.78 6.50
CA MET A 30 3.42 -6.72 7.76
C MET A 30 3.15 -8.11 8.34
N VAL A 31 3.89 -9.13 7.90
CA VAL A 31 3.70 -10.54 8.27
C VAL A 31 4.62 -10.89 9.44
N PRO A 32 4.10 -11.26 10.62
CA PRO A 32 4.95 -11.60 11.77
C PRO A 32 5.93 -12.76 11.51
N GLY A 33 7.11 -12.71 12.12
CA GLY A 33 8.09 -13.79 12.07
C GLY A 33 8.82 -13.99 10.73
N ARG A 34 8.78 -13.00 9.82
CA ARG A 34 9.51 -13.05 8.55
C ARG A 34 10.77 -12.19 8.62
N ALA A 35 11.82 -12.60 7.91
CA ALA A 35 13.09 -11.87 7.90
C ALA A 35 12.95 -10.38 7.51
N ARG A 36 11.96 -10.09 6.66
CA ARG A 36 11.65 -8.73 6.18
C ARG A 36 10.45 -8.06 6.86
N THR A 37 9.93 -8.60 7.96
CA THR A 37 8.86 -7.94 8.73
C THR A 37 9.33 -6.55 9.17
N ILE A 38 8.50 -5.53 8.93
CA ILE A 38 8.79 -4.16 9.35
C ILE A 38 8.32 -3.91 10.79
N ASP A 39 9.01 -3.01 11.49
CA ASP A 39 8.51 -2.45 12.75
C ASP A 39 7.33 -1.49 12.49
N PRO A 40 6.21 -1.57 13.22
CA PRO A 40 5.04 -0.70 12.99
C PRO A 40 5.32 0.80 13.14
N LYS A 41 6.26 1.23 14.00
CA LYS A 41 6.61 2.64 14.14
C LYS A 41 7.37 3.13 12.91
N VAL A 42 8.27 2.31 12.37
CA VAL A 42 8.97 2.60 11.11
C VAL A 42 7.99 2.63 9.94
N ALA A 43 7.02 1.71 9.91
CA ALA A 43 5.98 1.72 8.90
C ALA A 43 5.19 3.04 8.89
N LYS A 44 4.82 3.56 10.07
CA LYS A 44 4.17 4.89 10.20
C LYS A 44 5.02 6.05 9.68
N GLN A 45 6.35 5.97 9.84
CA GLN A 45 7.24 6.98 9.29
C GLN A 45 7.26 6.92 7.76
N ILE A 46 7.30 5.72 7.18
CA ILE A 46 7.27 5.52 5.73
C ILE A 46 5.93 5.96 5.12
N THR A 47 4.79 5.62 5.74
CA THR A 47 3.48 6.08 5.26
C THR A 47 3.40 7.61 5.33
N SER A 48 3.88 8.24 6.39
CA SER A 48 3.96 9.70 6.48
C SER A 48 4.82 10.33 5.38
N LEU A 49 5.91 9.69 4.96
CA LEU A 49 6.70 10.15 3.80
C LEU A 49 5.90 10.09 2.50
N CYS A 50 5.11 9.03 2.29
CA CYS A 50 4.24 8.90 1.12
C CYS A 50 3.15 9.96 1.12
N SER A 51 2.42 10.10 2.23
CA SER A 51 1.34 11.08 2.37
C SER A 51 1.78 12.53 2.18
N LYS A 52 3.04 12.87 2.50
CA LYS A 52 3.61 14.20 2.25
C LYS A 52 3.98 14.44 0.78
N ARG A 53 4.14 13.38 -0.01
CA ARG A 53 4.59 13.44 -1.41
C ARG A 53 3.46 13.18 -2.40
N GLN A 54 2.46 12.41 -2.01
CA GLN A 54 1.29 12.16 -2.84
C GLN A 54 0.48 13.45 -3.04
N LYS A 55 -0.16 13.57 -4.20
CA LYS A 55 -1.00 14.73 -4.53
C LYS A 55 -2.44 14.55 -4.05
N ILE A 56 -2.93 13.32 -4.10
CA ILE A 56 -4.28 12.94 -3.69
C ILE A 56 -4.22 11.60 -2.96
N SER A 57 -5.16 11.37 -2.05
CA SER A 57 -5.35 10.09 -1.35
C SER A 57 -5.87 8.98 -2.27
N SER A 58 -5.75 7.72 -1.85
CA SER A 58 -6.37 6.59 -2.55
C SER A 58 -7.90 6.70 -2.66
N ILE A 59 -8.56 7.38 -1.71
CA ILE A 59 -10.02 7.64 -1.76
C ILE A 59 -10.35 8.63 -2.88
N GLU A 60 -9.59 9.70 -3.03
CA GLU A 60 -9.75 10.67 -4.12
C GLU A 60 -9.40 10.06 -5.48
N LEU A 61 -8.40 9.17 -5.49
CA LEU A 61 -8.07 8.37 -6.67
C LEU A 61 -9.29 7.57 -7.12
N LEU A 62 -9.92 6.79 -6.23
CA LEU A 62 -11.10 5.98 -6.54
C LEU A 62 -12.27 6.81 -7.09
N LYS A 63 -12.49 8.01 -6.55
CA LYS A 63 -13.53 8.94 -7.03
C LYS A 63 -13.25 9.48 -8.45
N SER A 64 -11.99 9.42 -8.88
CA SER A 64 -11.53 9.99 -10.15
C SER A 64 -11.38 8.93 -11.26
N ILE A 65 -11.66 7.65 -10.96
CA ILE A 65 -11.50 6.59 -11.95
C ILE A 65 -12.61 6.65 -12.98
N ASP A 66 -12.21 6.67 -14.25
CA ASP A 66 -13.10 6.48 -15.39
C ASP A 66 -13.38 4.97 -15.55
N SER A 67 -14.63 4.56 -15.37
CA SER A 67 -15.05 3.17 -15.48
C SER A 67 -14.95 2.61 -16.91
N GLU A 68 -15.06 3.45 -17.94
CA GLU A 68 -14.96 3.02 -19.33
C GLU A 68 -13.50 2.81 -19.77
N ARG A 69 -12.56 3.53 -19.14
CA ARG A 69 -11.11 3.46 -19.39
C ARG A 69 -10.34 3.10 -18.13
N TRP A 70 -10.83 2.09 -17.42
CA TRP A 70 -10.34 1.74 -16.09
C TRP A 70 -8.81 1.60 -16.03
N VAL A 71 -8.20 0.87 -16.98
CA VAL A 71 -6.77 0.57 -16.95
C VAL A 71 -5.93 1.83 -17.17
N GLU A 72 -6.23 2.60 -18.20
CA GLU A 72 -5.52 3.84 -18.53
C GLU A 72 -5.73 4.90 -17.45
N SER A 73 -6.95 4.98 -16.91
CA SER A 73 -7.32 5.90 -15.83
C SER A 73 -6.54 5.57 -14.56
N VAL A 74 -6.59 4.32 -14.08
CA VAL A 74 -5.86 3.90 -12.87
C VAL A 74 -4.36 4.07 -13.04
N TYR A 75 -3.81 3.71 -14.20
CA TYR A 75 -2.39 3.92 -14.49
C TYR A 75 -2.02 5.41 -14.38
N GLY A 76 -2.75 6.28 -15.07
CA GLY A 76 -2.50 7.73 -15.05
C GLY A 76 -2.66 8.30 -13.64
N LEU A 77 -3.68 7.87 -12.90
CA LEU A 77 -3.94 8.35 -11.55
C LEU A 77 -2.82 7.95 -10.57
N ILE A 78 -2.38 6.69 -10.58
CA ILE A 78 -1.28 6.25 -9.71
C ILE A 78 0.02 6.98 -10.09
N LYS A 79 0.34 7.01 -11.39
CA LYS A 79 1.59 7.58 -11.90
C LYS A 79 1.71 9.08 -11.62
N ASN A 80 0.59 9.81 -11.70
CA ASN A 80 0.61 11.26 -11.61
C ASN A 80 0.37 11.79 -10.18
N ASN A 81 -0.15 10.96 -9.28
CA ASN A 81 -0.54 11.39 -7.94
C ASN A 81 0.10 10.64 -6.77
N GLY A 82 0.81 9.53 -7.01
CA GLY A 82 1.62 8.85 -5.99
C GLY A 82 2.79 9.71 -5.49
N PRO A 83 3.63 9.16 -4.61
CA PRO A 83 3.76 7.73 -4.28
C PRO A 83 2.82 7.25 -3.15
N TYR A 84 2.44 5.97 -3.17
CA TYR A 84 1.55 5.39 -2.16
C TYR A 84 2.18 4.25 -1.36
N ALA A 85 1.77 4.13 -0.10
CA ALA A 85 2.24 3.07 0.79
C ALA A 85 1.39 1.79 0.68
N VAL A 86 2.08 0.66 0.62
CA VAL A 86 1.48 -0.67 0.47
C VAL A 86 1.84 -1.59 1.63
N GLY A 87 0.84 -2.12 2.32
CA GLY A 87 1.04 -3.19 3.31
C GLY A 87 0.96 -4.57 2.67
N VAL A 88 1.93 -5.44 2.93
CA VAL A 88 1.94 -6.83 2.46
C VAL A 88 1.59 -7.77 3.60
N PHE A 89 0.52 -8.54 3.43
CA PHE A 89 -0.07 -9.43 4.44
C PHE A 89 -0.13 -10.86 3.93
N ARG A 90 -0.13 -11.83 4.84
CA ARG A 90 -0.26 -13.24 4.50
C ARG A 90 -0.99 -14.00 5.59
N ASN A 91 -2.14 -14.60 5.24
CA ASN A 91 -2.98 -15.38 6.16
C ASN A 91 -3.35 -14.63 7.46
N GLN A 92 -3.34 -13.30 7.43
CA GLN A 92 -3.74 -12.44 8.56
C GLN A 92 -5.24 -12.16 8.46
N SER A 93 -5.90 -12.00 9.61
CA SER A 93 -7.34 -11.75 9.65
C SER A 93 -7.70 -10.38 9.08
N VAL A 94 -8.96 -10.20 8.69
CA VAL A 94 -9.47 -8.91 8.19
C VAL A 94 -9.33 -7.83 9.25
N GLU A 95 -9.53 -8.18 10.52
CA GLU A 95 -9.36 -7.29 11.67
C GLU A 95 -7.92 -6.81 11.80
N GLU A 96 -6.94 -7.72 11.69
CA GLU A 96 -5.51 -7.37 11.75
C GLU A 96 -5.11 -6.44 10.59
N ILE A 97 -5.62 -6.70 9.38
CA ILE A 97 -5.34 -5.85 8.22
C ILE A 97 -5.99 -4.47 8.38
N ASN A 98 -7.25 -4.40 8.80
CA ASN A 98 -7.96 -3.13 9.01
C ASN A 98 -7.33 -2.28 10.12
N ASP A 99 -6.86 -2.93 11.20
CA ASP A 99 -6.12 -2.24 12.27
C ASP A 99 -4.83 -1.64 11.71
N ALA A 100 -4.06 -2.41 10.92
CA ALA A 100 -2.87 -1.91 10.26
C ALA A 100 -3.18 -0.74 9.29
N VAL A 101 -4.21 -0.87 8.44
CA VAL A 101 -4.62 0.20 7.52
C VAL A 101 -4.90 1.50 8.26
N THR A 102 -5.67 1.43 9.34
CA THR A 102 -6.09 2.60 10.13
C THR A 102 -4.95 3.19 10.93
N ASN A 103 -4.23 2.35 11.68
CA ASN A 103 -3.22 2.81 12.63
C ASN A 103 -1.89 3.18 11.98
N ILE A 104 -1.57 2.59 10.83
CA ILE A 104 -0.32 2.83 10.11
C ILE A 104 -0.51 3.81 8.95
N GLY A 105 -1.73 3.95 8.42
CA GLY A 105 -2.02 4.83 7.29
C GLY A 105 -1.64 4.18 5.96
N LEU A 106 -1.93 2.88 5.80
CA LEU A 106 -1.71 2.19 4.54
C LEU A 106 -2.83 2.54 3.56
N GLU A 107 -2.48 2.78 2.31
CA GLU A 107 -3.46 3.13 1.28
C GLU A 107 -3.77 1.98 0.32
N PHE A 108 -2.82 1.05 0.19
CA PHE A 108 -2.97 -0.17 -0.60
C PHE A 108 -2.65 -1.40 0.26
N VAL A 109 -3.38 -2.48 0.00
CA VAL A 109 -3.18 -3.78 0.65
C VAL A 109 -2.83 -4.82 -0.40
N ASN A 110 -1.69 -5.47 -0.21
CA ASN A 110 -1.29 -6.66 -0.94
C ASN A 110 -1.49 -7.87 -0.03
N TYR A 111 -2.59 -8.60 -0.21
CA TYR A 111 -2.90 -9.79 0.54
C TYR A 111 -2.50 -11.06 -0.22
N MET A 112 -1.93 -12.04 0.48
CA MET A 112 -1.61 -13.36 -0.05
C MET A 112 -2.25 -14.44 0.81
N GLU A 113 -3.06 -15.30 0.19
CA GLU A 113 -3.60 -16.51 0.82
C GLU A 113 -2.82 -17.73 0.34
N VAL A 114 -2.49 -18.63 1.27
CA VAL A 114 -1.71 -19.84 0.94
C VAL A 114 -2.57 -21.10 0.92
N ASN A 115 -3.86 -20.99 1.25
CA ASN A 115 -4.81 -22.08 1.18
C ASN A 115 -5.79 -21.84 0.01
N GLN A 116 -6.13 -22.89 -0.75
CA GLN A 116 -6.80 -22.81 -2.05
C GLN A 116 -8.24 -22.26 -2.03
N GLU A 117 -8.84 -22.03 -0.86
CA GLU A 117 -10.15 -21.43 -0.74
C GLU A 117 -9.99 -19.96 -0.38
N MET A 118 -9.97 -19.12 -1.41
CA MET A 118 -9.99 -17.68 -1.25
C MET A 118 -11.33 -17.30 -0.60
N ASN A 119 -11.36 -17.17 0.72
CA ASN A 119 -12.59 -16.77 1.40
C ASN A 119 -12.82 -15.30 1.05
N THR A 120 -13.71 -15.04 0.08
CA THR A 120 -14.02 -13.76 -0.58
C THR A 120 -14.56 -12.67 0.36
N SER A 121 -14.39 -12.86 1.66
CA SER A 121 -14.92 -12.05 2.74
C SER A 121 -13.93 -11.00 3.27
N ILE A 122 -12.82 -10.73 2.58
CA ILE A 122 -11.93 -9.60 2.92
C ILE A 122 -12.63 -8.30 2.53
N ARG A 123 -13.63 -7.92 3.32
CA ARG A 123 -14.20 -6.57 3.34
C ARG A 123 -13.25 -5.71 4.16
N LEU A 124 -12.18 -5.25 3.52
CA LEU A 124 -11.38 -4.16 4.07
C LEU A 124 -12.34 -2.99 4.30
N LYS A 125 -12.46 -2.55 5.54
CA LYS A 125 -13.27 -1.38 5.83
C LYS A 125 -12.53 -0.20 5.23
N SER A 126 -13.10 0.40 4.19
CA SER A 126 -12.67 1.73 3.75
C SER A 126 -12.76 2.64 4.97
N PRO A 127 -11.68 3.32 5.38
CA PRO A 127 -11.79 4.42 6.32
C PRO A 127 -12.56 5.52 5.59
N LEU A 128 -13.88 5.53 5.73
CA LEU A 128 -14.72 6.68 5.47
C LEU A 128 -14.70 7.57 6.71
#